data_AF-A0A7C6V8Z2-F1
#
_entry.id   AF-A0A7C6V8Z2-F1
#
_cell.length_a   1.000
_cell.length_b   1.000
_cell.length_c   1.000
_cell.angle_alpha   90.00
_cell.angle_beta   90.00
_cell.angle_gamma   90.00
#
_symmetry.space_group_name_H-M   'P 1'
#
loop_
_entity.id
_entity.type
_entity.pdbx_description
1 polymer ?
#
loop_
_entity_poly.entity_id
_entity_poly.type
_entity_poly.pdbx_seq_one_letter_code
_entity_poly.pdbx_strand_id
1 'polypeptide(L)'
;MSGYAIPTCGDVIVKVNGSKLALVRGYNVKSYRYEGSNNILIEIDRLLTPVGLTDGVDFFNLANFTVAITYPGFEVAYRGCEWVEIYEYCGEDGEIHEKAVIKAIERTKA
;
A
#
# COMPACT_ATOMS: atom_id res chain seq x y z
N MET A 1 -23.59 1.24 -24.50
CA MET A 1 -23.25 2.10 -23.35
C MET A 1 -22.31 1.31 -22.45
N SER A 2 -20.98 1.51 -22.55
CA SER A 2 -20.06 0.92 -21.57
C SER A 2 -20.14 1.76 -20.31
N GLY A 3 -20.95 1.32 -19.35
CA GLY A 3 -21.02 1.92 -18.02
C GLY A 3 -19.62 1.88 -17.41
N TYR A 4 -19.02 3.05 -17.19
CA TYR A 4 -17.76 3.16 -16.48
C TYR A 4 -18.04 2.77 -15.02
N ALA A 5 -17.75 1.51 -14.67
CA ALA A 5 -17.90 1.04 -13.30
C ALA A 5 -16.91 1.82 -12.42
N ILE A 6 -17.43 2.50 -11.40
CA ILE A 6 -16.60 3.16 -10.41
C ILE A 6 -15.90 2.05 -9.62
N PRO A 7 -14.56 1.99 -9.61
CA PRO A 7 -13.85 0.95 -8.88
C PRO A 7 -14.16 1.04 -7.39
N THR A 8 -14.40 -0.12 -6.78
CA THR A 8 -14.59 -0.25 -5.34
C THR A 8 -13.27 -0.59 -4.66
N CYS A 9 -13.20 -0.47 -3.34
CA CYS A 9 -12.02 -0.91 -2.58
C CYS A 9 -11.71 -2.41 -2.79
N GLY A 10 -12.71 -3.23 -3.15
CA GLY A 10 -12.53 -4.64 -3.45
C GLY A 10 -11.79 -4.92 -4.76
N ASP A 11 -11.74 -3.93 -5.66
CA ASP A 11 -11.01 -4.03 -6.93
C ASP A 11 -9.54 -3.62 -6.80
N VAL A 12 -9.12 -3.23 -5.60
CA VAL A 12 -7.78 -2.70 -5.34
C VAL A 12 -6.83 -3.81 -4.94
N ILE A 13 -5.67 -3.86 -5.60
CA ILE A 13 -4.58 -4.74 -5.23
C ILE A 13 -3.37 -3.87 -4.87
N VAL A 14 -2.83 -4.07 -3.66
CA VAL A 14 -1.54 -3.49 -3.30
C VAL A 14 -0.46 -4.52 -3.55
N LYS A 15 0.58 -4.10 -4.28
CA LYS A 15 1.77 -4.90 -4.55
C LYS A 15 2.99 -4.20 -3.98
N VAL A 16 3.89 -4.99 -3.41
CA VAL A 16 5.19 -4.53 -2.93
C VAL A 16 6.26 -5.29 -3.71
N ASN A 17 7.08 -4.59 -4.48
CA ASN A 17 8.04 -5.19 -5.43
C ASN A 17 7.40 -6.24 -6.37
N GLY A 18 6.13 -6.04 -6.73
CA GLY A 18 5.37 -6.96 -7.59
C GLY A 18 4.64 -8.07 -6.84
N SER A 19 5.01 -8.38 -5.60
CA SER A 19 4.30 -9.34 -4.74
C SER A 19 2.99 -8.76 -4.24
N LYS A 20 1.87 -9.46 -4.48
CA LYS A 20 0.55 -9.05 -4.02
C LYS A 20 0.42 -9.26 -2.51
N LEU A 21 0.02 -8.23 -1.78
CA LEU A 21 -0.41 -8.37 -0.40
C LEU A 21 -1.77 -9.11 -0.36
N ALA A 22 -1.81 -10.23 0.35
CA ALA A 22 -2.95 -11.14 0.28
C ALA A 22 -4.21 -10.57 0.97
N LEU A 23 -4.04 -9.81 2.05
CA LEU A 23 -5.15 -9.27 2.86
C LEU A 23 -4.91 -7.81 3.26
N VAL A 24 -5.23 -6.90 2.35
CA VAL A 24 -5.24 -5.45 2.61
C VAL A 24 -6.64 -5.04 3.05
N ARG A 25 -6.74 -4.43 4.24
CA ARG A 25 -8.01 -3.89 4.76
C ARG A 25 -8.24 -2.46 4.31
N GLY A 26 -7.15 -1.71 4.16
CA GLY A 26 -7.21 -0.35 3.68
C GLY A 26 -5.86 0.15 3.21
N TYR A 27 -5.91 1.21 2.42
CA TYR A 27 -4.76 2.02 2.12
C TYR A 27 -5.18 3.49 2.10
N ASN A 28 -4.26 4.37 2.44
CA ASN A 28 -4.43 5.81 2.28
C ASN A 28 -3.18 6.37 1.59
N VAL A 29 -3.37 7.24 0.61
CA VAL A 29 -2.26 7.96 -0.03
C VAL A 29 -2.45 9.45 0.17
N LYS A 30 -1.47 10.10 0.79
CA LYS A 30 -1.40 11.55 0.95
C LYS A 30 -0.17 12.06 0.21
N SER A 31 -0.33 13.10 -0.60
CA SER A 31 0.80 13.76 -1.26
C SER A 31 0.90 15.21 -0.79
N TYR A 32 2.08 15.64 -0.38
CA TYR A 32 2.35 17.03 -0.03
C TYR A 32 3.73 17.47 -0.55
N ARG A 33 3.88 18.78 -0.71
CA ARG A 33 5.17 19.40 -1.05
C ARG A 33 5.71 20.10 0.19
N TYR A 34 6.94 19.78 0.54
CA TYR A 34 7.68 20.44 1.62
C TYR A 34 9.03 20.88 1.06
N GLU A 35 9.34 22.18 1.17
CA GLU A 35 10.61 22.77 0.70
C GLU A 35 11.01 22.38 -0.74
N GLY A 36 10.05 22.33 -1.66
CA GLY A 36 10.30 21.97 -3.06
C GLY A 36 10.45 20.46 -3.33
N SER A 37 10.46 19.63 -2.28
CA SER A 37 10.48 18.17 -2.39
C SER A 37 9.06 17.59 -2.37
N ASN A 38 8.77 16.69 -3.32
CA ASN A 38 7.53 15.92 -3.30
C ASN A 38 7.66 14.81 -2.25
N ASN A 39 6.73 14.78 -1.30
CA ASN A 39 6.63 13.73 -0.29
C ASN A 39 5.27 13.06 -0.45
N ILE A 40 5.29 11.74 -0.62
CA ILE A 40 4.07 10.94 -0.71
C ILE A 40 4.09 9.98 0.46
N LEU A 41 3.10 10.07 1.33
CA LEU A 41 2.89 9.10 2.40
C LEU A 41 1.83 8.11 1.96
N ILE A 42 2.16 6.83 2.07
CA ILE A 42 1.28 5.70 1.78
C ILE A 42 1.13 4.95 3.10
N GLU A 43 -0.08 4.94 3.63
CA GLU A 43 -0.44 4.12 4.79
C GLU A 43 -1.08 2.83 4.25
N ILE A 44 -0.56 1.68 4.64
CA ILE A 44 -1.11 0.36 4.31
C ILE A 44 -1.58 -0.28 5.63
N ASP A 45 -2.82 -0.75 5.65
CA ASP A 45 -3.41 -1.52 6.75
C ASP A 45 -3.60 -2.97 6.26
N ARG A 46 -2.75 -3.86 6.75
CA ARG A 46 -2.75 -5.29 6.44
C ARG A 46 -3.31 -6.07 7.61
N LEU A 47 -4.17 -7.04 7.30
CA LEU A 47 -4.65 -7.99 8.29
C LEU A 47 -3.62 -9.13 8.48
N LEU A 48 -3.15 -9.32 9.72
CA LEU A 48 -2.19 -10.37 10.06
C LEU A 48 -2.90 -11.70 10.32
N THR A 49 -3.20 -12.41 9.25
CA THR A 49 -3.62 -13.82 9.30
C THR A 49 -2.48 -14.74 8.82
N PRO A 50 -2.56 -16.07 9.03
CA PRO A 50 -1.60 -17.00 8.45
C PRO A 50 -1.46 -16.84 6.92
N VAL A 51 -2.54 -16.52 6.20
CA VAL A 51 -2.49 -16.25 4.76
C VAL A 51 -1.76 -14.94 4.47
N GLY A 52 -2.04 -13.88 5.24
CA GLY A 52 -1.35 -12.58 5.13
C GLY A 52 0.14 -12.69 5.39
N LEU A 53 0.57 -13.53 6.33
CA LEU A 53 1.99 -13.79 6.61
C LEU A 53 2.70 -14.59 5.51
N THR A 54 1.94 -15.27 4.64
CA THR A 54 2.48 -16.04 3.51
C THR A 54 2.47 -15.27 2.19
N ASP A 55 2.12 -13.98 2.19
CA ASP A 55 2.14 -13.14 0.99
C ASP A 55 3.56 -12.87 0.43
N GLY A 56 4.59 -13.30 1.16
CA GLY A 56 5.99 -13.19 0.76
C GLY A 56 6.57 -11.79 0.93
N VAL A 57 5.87 -10.90 1.65
CA VAL A 57 6.31 -9.54 1.93
C VAL A 57 6.68 -9.41 3.41
N ASP A 58 7.97 -9.22 3.65
CA ASP A 58 8.55 -8.91 4.96
C ASP A 58 8.86 -7.41 5.03
N PHE A 59 7.94 -6.62 5.61
CA PHE A 59 8.11 -5.17 5.68
C PHE A 59 9.36 -4.74 6.43
N PHE A 60 9.77 -5.46 7.48
CA PHE A 60 10.92 -5.09 8.29
C PHE A 60 12.25 -5.16 7.52
N ASN A 61 12.36 -6.10 6.59
CA ASN A 61 13.59 -6.33 5.83
C ASN A 61 13.61 -5.69 4.44
N LEU A 62 12.55 -4.96 4.06
CA LEU A 62 12.47 -4.28 2.77
C LEU A 62 13.24 -2.95 2.78
N ALA A 63 13.98 -2.69 1.71
CA ALA A 63 14.63 -1.42 1.43
C ALA A 63 14.54 -1.08 -0.06
N ASN A 64 14.51 0.21 -0.41
CA ASN A 64 14.44 0.73 -1.77
C ASN A 64 13.39 0.02 -2.65
N PHE A 65 12.21 -0.18 -2.09
CA PHE A 65 11.14 -0.94 -2.71
C PHE A 65 10.19 -0.02 -3.51
N THR A 66 9.27 -0.65 -4.24
CA THR A 66 8.18 0.03 -4.94
C THR A 66 6.86 -0.49 -4.40
N VAL A 67 5.94 0.43 -4.12
CA VAL A 67 4.54 0.10 -3.84
C VAL A 67 3.72 0.40 -5.09
N ALA A 68 2.94 -0.56 -5.57
CA ALA A 68 1.99 -0.35 -6.65
C ALA A 68 0.56 -0.57 -6.14
N ILE A 69 -0.34 0.33 -6.50
CA ILE A 69 -1.78 0.21 -6.23
C ILE A 69 -2.46 0.03 -7.58
N THR A 70 -3.04 -1.14 -7.78
CA THR A 70 -3.71 -1.54 -9.02
C THR A 70 -5.23 -1.43 -8.86
N TYR A 71 -5.88 -0.88 -9.87
CA TYR A 71 -7.34 -0.90 -10.08
C TYR A 71 -7.61 -1.51 -11.46
N PRO A 72 -8.83 -1.92 -11.80
CA PRO A 72 -9.15 -2.41 -13.13
C PRO A 72 -8.76 -1.37 -14.20
N GLY A 73 -7.80 -1.74 -15.06
CA GLY A 73 -7.29 -0.90 -16.13
C GLY A 73 -6.30 0.19 -15.74
N PHE A 74 -5.87 0.28 -14.48
CA PHE A 74 -4.90 1.28 -14.02
C PHE A 74 -3.91 0.72 -13.00
N GLU A 75 -2.65 1.13 -13.10
CA GLU A 75 -1.66 0.90 -12.05
C GLU A 75 -0.96 2.20 -11.71
N VAL A 76 -0.84 2.48 -10.41
CA VAL A 76 -0.08 3.62 -9.91
C VAL A 76 1.08 3.08 -9.09
N ALA A 77 2.30 3.36 -9.55
CA ALA A 77 3.52 2.98 -8.88
C ALA A 77 4.09 4.16 -8.07
N TYR A 78 4.54 3.85 -6.86
CA TYR A 78 5.23 4.76 -5.96
C TYR A 78 6.65 4.22 -5.76
N ARG A 79 7.66 5.04 -6.08
CA ARG A 79 9.06 4.63 -6.16
C ARG A 79 9.93 5.41 -5.16
N GLY A 80 11.10 4.82 -4.88
CA GLY A 80 12.00 5.30 -3.84
C GLY A 80 11.33 5.23 -2.47
N CYS A 81 10.68 4.11 -2.18
CA CYS A 81 9.96 3.92 -0.94
C CYS A 81 10.90 3.67 0.23
N GLU A 82 10.63 4.37 1.33
CA GLU A 82 11.29 4.24 2.62
C GLU A 82 10.24 4.12 3.72
N TRP A 83 10.57 3.37 4.78
CA TRP A 83 9.71 3.26 5.94
C TRP A 83 9.73 4.54 6.77
N VAL A 84 8.54 4.98 7.18
CA VAL A 84 8.36 6.01 8.20
C VAL A 84 8.02 5.36 9.53
N GLU A 85 7.04 4.46 9.52
CA GLU A 85 6.58 3.72 10.71
C GLU A 85 6.11 2.33 10.30
N ILE A 86 6.33 1.34 11.16
CA ILE A 86 5.73 0.00 11.08
C ILE A 86 5.30 -0.35 12.50
N TYR A 87 4.03 -0.74 12.69
CA TYR A 87 3.53 -1.19 13.98
C TYR A 87 2.34 -2.13 13.84
N GLU A 88 2.11 -2.92 14.88
CA GLU A 88 0.96 -3.80 15.00
C GLU A 88 -0.06 -3.24 16.01
N TYR A 89 -1.34 -3.53 15.79
CA TYR A 89 -2.42 -3.16 16.70
C TYR A 89 -3.59 -4.13 16.59
N CYS A 90 -4.42 -4.17 17.63
CA CYS A 90 -5.69 -4.89 17.59
C CYS A 90 -6.76 -3.96 17.00
N GLY A 91 -7.41 -4.40 15.92
CA GLY A 91 -8.49 -3.68 15.25
C GLY A 91 -9.78 -3.67 16.08
N GLU A 92 -10.74 -2.83 15.70
CA GLU A 92 -12.07 -2.82 16.32
C GLU A 92 -12.86 -4.11 16.04
N ASP A 93 -12.46 -4.88 15.03
CA ASP A 93 -12.95 -6.22 14.72
C ASP A 93 -12.30 -7.33 15.58
N GLY A 94 -11.36 -6.97 16.46
CA GLY A 94 -10.66 -7.90 17.35
C GLY A 94 -9.57 -8.72 16.66
N GLU A 95 -9.24 -8.40 15.42
CA GLU A 95 -8.15 -9.04 14.68
C GLU A 95 -6.83 -8.27 14.87
N ILE A 96 -5.70 -8.92 14.57
CA ILE A 96 -4.39 -8.26 14.63
C ILE A 96 -4.06 -7.68 13.26
N HIS A 97 -3.69 -6.40 13.25
CA HIS A 97 -3.34 -5.64 12.07
C HIS A 97 -1.88 -5.22 12.14
N GLU A 98 -1.29 -5.06 10.97
CA GLU A 98 -0.02 -4.39 10.78
C GLU A 98 -0.25 -3.16 9.93
N LYS A 99 0.16 -2.00 10.45
CA LYS A 99 0.19 -0.75 9.69
C LYS A 99 1.62 -0.43 9.31
N ALA A 100 1.78 -0.07 8.04
CA ALA A 100 3.03 0.47 7.54
C ALA A 100 2.80 1.84 6.90
N VAL A 101 3.56 2.84 7.34
CA VAL A 101 3.60 4.18 6.76
C VAL A 101 4.87 4.30 5.93
N ILE A 102 4.70 4.60 4.66
CA ILE A 102 5.75 4.56 3.65
C ILE A 102 5.87 5.94 3.03
N LYS A 103 7.09 6.49 3.00
CA LYS A 103 7.39 7.67 2.22
C LYS A 103 7.88 7.26 0.84
N ALA A 104 7.32 7.85 -0.20
CA ALA A 104 7.79 7.75 -1.58
C ALA A 104 8.13 9.14 -2.13
N ILE A 105 9.05 9.17 -3.09
CA ILE A 105 9.55 10.41 -3.72
C ILE A 105 9.03 10.60 -5.14
N GLU A 106 8.48 9.54 -5.75
CA GLU A 106 7.95 9.55 -7.11
C GLU A 106 6.62 8.80 -7.20
N ARG A 107 5.70 9.33 -8.02
CA ARG A 107 4.44 8.69 -8.40
C ARG A 107 4.34 8.62 -9.93
N THR A 108 4.25 7.41 -10.46
CA THR A 108 4.08 7.16 -11.91
C THR A 108 2.74 6.46 -12.15
N LYS A 109 1.97 6.93 -13.13
CA LYS A 109 0.77 6.23 -13.60
C LYS A 109 1.13 5.47 -14.87
N ALA A 110 0.93 4.16 -14.87
CA ALA A 110 1.03 3.31 -16.06
C ALA A 110 -0.32 3.26 -16.79
#